data_AF-A0A3G6M2Z9-F1
#
_entry.id   AF-A0A3G6M2Z9-F1
#
_cell.length_a   1.000
_cell.length_b   1.000
_cell.length_c   1.000
_cell.angle_alpha   90.00
_cell.angle_beta   90.00
_cell.angle_gamma   90.00
#
_symmetry.space_group_name_H-M   'P 1'
#
loop_
_entity.id
_entity.type
_entity.pdbx_description
1 polymer ?
#
loop_
_entity_poly.entity_id
_entity_poly.type
_entity_poly.pdbx_seq_one_letter_code
_entity_poly.pdbx_strand_id
1 'polypeptide(L)'
;MLSTEFKKKFDLESDSFRKASIKVDFTLFMKKMDSIENVSMIAALLKVRNTEDLQSLKSPKSLSEITTEKPFVFEKSADYPGGFNTLRQEVANLFYTDGVYTEAKTVKTDVAFIVEKDGSISNVHAQGNNFTFNRQAEIALYSISEKFSPAIIKGETVRHQLTLPLTLTIED
;
A
#
# COMPACT_ATOMS: atom_id res chain seq x y z
N MET A 1 -1.31 -9.75 -25.31
CA MET A 1 -0.30 -10.41 -26.18
C MET A 1 0.10 -11.77 -25.63
N LEU A 2 0.64 -11.88 -24.41
CA LEU A 2 1.04 -13.17 -23.83
C LEU A 2 -0.12 -14.16 -23.61
N SER A 3 -1.22 -13.71 -23.00
CA SER A 3 -2.42 -14.54 -22.78
C SER A 3 -3.03 -15.04 -24.09
N THR A 4 -2.95 -14.24 -25.15
CA THR A 4 -3.39 -14.56 -26.50
C THR A 4 -2.55 -15.68 -27.13
N GLU A 5 -1.22 -15.59 -27.04
CA GLU A 5 -0.30 -16.62 -27.55
C GLU A 5 -0.42 -17.93 -26.76
N PHE A 6 -0.61 -17.83 -25.45
CA PHE A 6 -0.86 -18.99 -24.61
C PHE A 6 -2.15 -19.73 -25.01
N LYS A 7 -3.25 -18.97 -25.17
CA LYS A 7 -4.53 -19.52 -25.60
C LYS A 7 -4.40 -20.21 -26.97
N LYS A 8 -3.71 -19.58 -27.92
CA LYS A 8 -3.44 -20.18 -29.23
C LYS A 8 -2.69 -21.51 -29.12
N LYS A 9 -1.65 -21.58 -28.29
CA LYS A 9 -0.88 -22.82 -28.06
C LYS A 9 -1.72 -23.90 -27.37
N PHE A 10 -2.57 -23.51 -26.42
CA PHE A 10 -3.49 -24.43 -25.74
C PHE A 10 -4.56 -24.98 -26.67
N ASP A 11 -5.17 -24.14 -27.49
CA ASP A 11 -6.26 -24.53 -28.41
C ASP A 11 -5.75 -25.44 -29.54
N LEU A 12 -4.49 -25.27 -29.97
CA LEU A 12 -3.83 -26.10 -30.98
C LEU A 12 -3.38 -27.49 -30.48
N GLU A 13 -3.24 -27.68 -29.16
CA GLU A 13 -2.77 -28.94 -28.61
C GLU A 13 -3.93 -29.94 -28.47
N SER A 14 -3.83 -31.11 -29.09
CA SER A 14 -4.86 -32.15 -29.01
C SER A 14 -4.67 -33.08 -27.82
N ASP A 15 -3.44 -33.27 -27.35
CA ASP A 15 -3.13 -34.19 -26.26
C ASP A 15 -3.55 -33.62 -24.89
N SER A 16 -4.31 -34.39 -24.11
CA SER A 16 -4.86 -33.93 -22.83
C SER A 16 -3.78 -33.69 -21.77
N PHE A 17 -2.72 -34.51 -21.75
CA PHE A 17 -1.64 -34.36 -20.79
C PHE A 17 -0.80 -33.12 -21.10
N ARG A 18 -0.48 -32.89 -22.37
CA ARG A 18 0.22 -31.67 -22.80
C ARG A 18 -0.61 -30.42 -22.56
N LYS A 19 -1.93 -30.47 -22.81
CA LYS A 19 -2.86 -29.38 -22.44
C LYS A 19 -2.79 -29.05 -20.94
N ALA A 20 -2.77 -30.07 -20.08
CA ALA A 20 -2.64 -29.87 -18.64
C ALA A 20 -1.29 -29.23 -18.28
N SER A 21 -0.18 -29.70 -18.85
CA SER A 21 1.15 -29.10 -18.66
C SER A 21 1.20 -27.64 -19.11
N ILE A 22 0.65 -27.33 -20.28
CA ILE A 22 0.55 -25.96 -20.80
C ILE A 22 -0.17 -25.06 -19.79
N LYS A 23 -1.31 -25.50 -19.22
CA LYS A 23 -2.04 -24.75 -18.18
C LYS A 23 -1.22 -24.52 -16.91
N VAL A 24 -0.47 -25.52 -16.46
CA VAL A 24 0.42 -25.42 -15.29
C VAL A 24 1.54 -24.41 -15.56
N ASP A 25 2.19 -24.48 -16.72
CA ASP A 25 3.29 -23.60 -17.09
C ASP A 25 2.85 -22.14 -17.16
N PHE A 26 1.66 -21.85 -17.71
CA PHE A 26 1.12 -20.49 -17.71
C PHE A 26 0.81 -19.99 -16.32
N THR A 27 0.24 -20.84 -15.48
CA THR A 27 -0.03 -20.48 -14.08
C THR A 27 1.27 -20.13 -13.36
N LEU A 28 2.32 -20.93 -13.55
CA LEU A 28 3.64 -20.68 -12.99
C LEU A 28 4.26 -19.38 -13.55
N PHE A 29 4.14 -19.16 -14.85
CA PHE A 29 4.65 -17.97 -15.51
C PHE A 29 3.98 -16.70 -15.00
N MET A 30 2.64 -16.68 -14.90
CA MET A 30 1.90 -15.54 -14.38
C MET A 30 2.30 -15.25 -12.92
N LYS A 31 2.36 -16.27 -12.06
CA LYS A 31 2.86 -16.12 -10.68
C LYS A 31 4.27 -15.50 -10.63
N LYS A 32 5.14 -15.86 -11.56
CA LYS A 32 6.51 -15.31 -11.63
C LYS A 32 6.52 -13.87 -12.14
N MET A 33 5.66 -13.53 -13.11
CA MET A 33 5.50 -12.14 -13.57
C MET A 33 4.95 -11.25 -12.46
N ASP A 34 3.88 -11.67 -11.79
CA ASP A 34 3.32 -10.96 -10.64
C ASP A 34 4.38 -10.74 -9.56
N SER A 35 5.21 -11.77 -9.29
CA SER A 35 6.33 -11.66 -8.36
C SER A 35 7.38 -10.63 -8.80
N ILE A 36 7.72 -10.56 -10.09
CA ILE A 36 8.69 -9.58 -10.62
C ILE A 36 8.13 -8.16 -10.54
N GLU A 37 6.86 -7.97 -10.93
CA GLU A 37 6.18 -6.68 -10.81
C GLU A 37 6.16 -6.22 -9.35
N ASN A 38 5.79 -7.10 -8.41
CA ASN A 38 5.81 -6.83 -6.98
C ASN A 38 7.20 -6.44 -6.47
N VAL A 39 8.27 -7.15 -6.86
CA VAL A 39 9.65 -6.79 -6.46
C VAL A 39 10.04 -5.41 -6.98
N SER A 40 9.70 -5.09 -8.23
CA SER A 40 9.99 -3.78 -8.82
C SER A 40 9.21 -2.64 -8.15
N MET A 41 7.94 -2.88 -7.82
CA MET A 41 7.06 -1.97 -7.09
C MET A 41 7.63 -1.71 -5.70
N ILE A 42 7.99 -2.76 -4.95
CA ILE A 42 8.61 -2.63 -3.62
C ILE A 42 9.91 -1.82 -3.69
N ALA A 43 10.74 -2.04 -4.72
CA ALA A 43 11.97 -1.26 -4.91
C ALA A 43 11.68 0.22 -5.22
N ALA A 44 10.65 0.51 -6.01
CA ALA A 44 10.20 1.88 -6.27
C ALA A 44 9.69 2.54 -4.99
N LEU A 45 8.87 1.84 -4.19
CA LEU A 45 8.35 2.33 -2.91
C LEU A 45 9.47 2.60 -1.89
N LEU A 46 10.45 1.70 -1.80
CA LEU A 46 11.67 1.91 -1.01
C LEU A 46 12.40 3.18 -1.43
N LYS A 47 12.56 3.39 -2.74
CA LYS A 47 13.21 4.58 -3.28
C LYS A 47 12.43 5.86 -2.95
N VAL A 48 11.11 5.85 -3.15
CA VAL A 48 10.22 6.98 -2.80
C VAL A 48 10.37 7.31 -1.32
N ARG A 49 10.26 6.30 -0.45
CA ARG A 49 10.40 6.51 0.99
C ARG A 49 11.77 7.10 1.37
N ASN A 50 12.85 6.54 0.84
CA ASN A 50 14.19 7.07 1.06
C ASN A 50 14.32 8.53 0.61
N THR A 51 13.68 8.91 -0.50
CA THR A 51 13.70 10.31 -0.96
C THR A 51 12.90 11.25 -0.05
N GLU A 52 11.75 10.81 0.47
CA GLU A 52 10.98 11.59 1.46
C GLU A 52 11.77 11.76 2.76
N ASP A 53 12.36 10.68 3.27
CA ASP A 53 13.18 10.72 4.49
C ASP A 53 14.34 11.71 4.31
N LEU A 54 15.04 11.67 3.16
CA LEU A 54 16.09 12.64 2.84
C LEU A 54 15.59 14.08 2.75
N GLN A 55 14.37 14.32 2.26
CA GLN A 55 13.77 15.65 2.26
C GLN A 55 13.45 16.13 3.67
N SER A 56 12.86 15.27 4.51
CA SER A 56 12.54 15.60 5.91
C SER A 56 13.79 16.00 6.71
N LEU A 57 14.91 15.31 6.50
CA LEU A 57 16.20 15.63 7.12
C LEU A 57 16.78 16.97 6.67
N LYS A 58 16.56 17.34 5.39
CA LYS A 58 17.05 18.61 4.82
C LYS A 58 16.18 19.81 5.18
N SER A 59 14.88 19.59 5.43
CA SER A 59 13.93 20.65 5.78
C SER A 59 13.05 20.26 6.99
N PRO A 60 13.61 20.24 8.21
CA PRO A 60 12.86 19.90 9.42
C PRO A 60 11.68 20.86 9.71
N LYS A 61 11.65 22.04 9.08
CA LYS A 61 10.60 23.06 9.24
C LYS A 61 9.22 22.69 8.66
N SER A 62 9.13 21.73 7.73
CA SER A 62 7.84 21.35 7.10
C SER A 62 6.89 20.62 8.05
N LEU A 63 7.41 19.93 9.07
CA LEU A 63 6.58 19.25 10.07
C LEU A 63 6.07 20.20 11.16
N SER A 64 6.84 21.25 11.48
CA SER A 64 6.47 22.24 12.51
C SER A 64 5.33 23.19 12.12
N GLU A 65 5.02 23.35 10.83
CA GLU A 65 3.85 24.15 10.40
C GLU A 65 2.52 23.40 10.63
N ILE A 66 2.56 22.06 10.73
CA ILE A 66 1.38 21.21 10.99
C ILE A 66 1.06 21.20 12.50
N THR A 67 2.03 21.47 13.36
CA THR A 67 1.91 21.49 14.83
C THR A 67 1.57 22.88 15.40
N THR A 68 0.88 23.74 14.65
CA THR A 68 0.31 24.94 15.26
C THR A 68 -0.95 24.52 16.01
N GLU A 69 -0.98 24.72 17.33
CA GLU A 69 -1.96 24.27 18.35
C GLU A 69 -3.42 24.74 18.16
N LYS A 70 -3.85 25.07 16.94
CA LYS A 70 -5.23 25.44 16.63
C LYS A 70 -5.95 24.20 16.07
N PRO A 71 -7.03 23.71 16.69
CA PRO A 71 -7.83 22.67 16.07
C PRO A 71 -8.37 23.21 14.75
N PHE A 72 -7.90 22.63 13.65
CA PHE A 72 -8.42 22.94 12.32
C PHE A 72 -9.87 22.44 12.28
N VAL A 73 -10.81 23.38 12.17
CA VAL A 73 -12.20 23.03 11.85
C VAL A 73 -12.24 22.78 10.35
N PHE A 74 -12.17 21.50 9.98
CA PHE A 74 -12.33 21.09 8.59
C PHE A 74 -13.77 21.31 8.16
N GLU A 75 -13.97 21.97 7.01
CA GLU A 75 -15.26 21.99 6.32
C GLU A 75 -15.53 20.61 5.72
N LYS A 76 -14.48 20.00 5.18
CA LYS A 76 -14.47 18.61 4.72
C LYS A 76 -13.14 17.97 5.08
N SER A 77 -13.19 16.89 5.85
CA SER A 77 -12.00 16.07 6.12
C SER A 77 -11.57 15.31 4.86
N ALA A 78 -10.28 14.96 4.77
CA ALA A 78 -9.83 14.05 3.73
C ALA A 78 -10.57 12.71 3.84
N ASP A 79 -11.01 12.18 2.70
CA ASP A 79 -11.86 10.99 2.63
C ASP A 79 -11.39 10.04 1.53
N TYR A 80 -11.51 8.74 1.78
CA TYR A 80 -11.12 7.71 0.85
C TYR A 80 -12.32 7.31 -0.03
N PRO A 81 -12.15 6.97 -1.31
CA PRO A 81 -13.25 6.43 -2.12
C PRO A 81 -13.91 5.21 -1.46
N GLY A 82 -15.19 5.30 -1.15
CA GLY A 82 -15.91 4.25 -0.41
C GLY A 82 -15.71 4.28 1.12
N GLY A 83 -14.94 5.24 1.62
CA GLY A 83 -14.69 5.50 3.03
C GLY A 83 -13.59 4.65 3.65
N PHE A 84 -13.32 4.90 4.94
CA PHE A 84 -12.20 4.32 5.67
C PHE A 84 -12.28 2.78 5.86
N ASN A 85 -13.48 2.20 5.72
CA ASN A 85 -13.64 0.74 5.71
C ASN A 85 -13.08 0.12 4.44
N THR A 86 -13.30 0.74 3.28
CA THR A 86 -12.74 0.30 2.00
C THR A 86 -11.23 0.43 2.01
N LEU A 87 -10.70 1.54 2.55
CA LEU A 87 -9.26 1.72 2.76
C LEU A 87 -8.66 0.54 3.54
N ARG A 88 -9.27 0.16 4.67
CA ARG A 88 -8.82 -0.98 5.49
C ARG A 88 -8.78 -2.29 4.69
N GLN A 89 -9.81 -2.56 3.90
CA GLN A 89 -9.89 -3.78 3.10
C GLN A 89 -8.83 -3.80 2.00
N GLU A 90 -8.61 -2.67 1.34
CA GLU A 90 -7.60 -2.56 0.28
C GLU A 90 -6.18 -2.72 0.83
N VAL A 91 -5.87 -2.07 1.95
CA VAL A 91 -4.60 -2.28 2.67
C VAL A 91 -4.44 -3.74 3.06
N ALA A 92 -5.47 -4.39 3.59
CA ALA A 92 -5.42 -5.80 3.95
C ALA A 92 -5.18 -6.72 2.73
N ASN A 93 -5.75 -6.41 1.57
CA ASN A 93 -5.55 -7.16 0.33
C ASN A 93 -4.12 -7.00 -0.23
N LEU A 94 -3.52 -5.83 -0.06
CA LEU A 94 -2.15 -5.52 -0.48
C LEU A 94 -1.10 -6.01 0.53
N PHE A 95 -1.53 -6.42 1.73
CA PHE A 95 -0.65 -6.80 2.81
C PHE A 95 0.00 -8.17 2.58
N TYR A 96 1.33 -8.22 2.56
CA TYR A 96 2.07 -9.46 2.40
C TYR A 96 2.36 -10.10 3.77
N THR A 97 1.43 -10.92 4.26
CA THR A 97 1.48 -11.57 5.58
C THR A 97 2.71 -12.46 5.76
N ASP A 98 3.14 -13.19 4.74
CA ASP A 98 4.34 -14.05 4.78
C ASP A 98 5.64 -13.26 4.99
N GLY A 99 5.62 -11.94 4.80
CA GLY A 99 6.73 -11.03 5.08
C GLY A 99 6.80 -10.56 6.53
N VAL A 100 5.92 -11.02 7.41
CA VAL A 100 5.87 -10.65 8.83
C VAL A 100 6.47 -11.77 9.68
N TYR A 101 7.53 -11.44 10.40
CA TYR A 101 8.18 -12.36 11.33
C TYR A 101 7.79 -12.00 12.76
N THR A 102 7.00 -12.85 13.40
CA THR A 102 6.53 -12.64 14.78
C THR A 102 6.29 -13.98 15.48
N GLU A 103 6.63 -14.04 16.77
CA GLU A 103 6.24 -15.13 17.67
C GLU A 103 4.92 -14.81 18.41
N ALA A 104 4.51 -13.54 18.41
CA ALA A 104 3.28 -13.10 19.04
C ALA A 104 2.07 -13.43 18.15
N LYS A 105 1.03 -14.01 18.77
CA LYS A 105 -0.26 -14.32 18.13
C LYS A 105 -0.95 -13.09 17.53
N THR A 106 -0.72 -11.92 18.11
CA THR A 106 -1.30 -10.66 17.64
C THR A 106 -0.23 -9.58 17.63
N VAL A 107 -0.13 -8.86 16.52
CA VAL A 107 0.71 -7.67 16.37
C VAL A 107 -0.14 -6.48 15.92
N LYS A 108 0.24 -5.29 16.38
CA LYS A 108 -0.49 -4.04 16.13
C LYS A 108 0.48 -2.95 15.71
N THR A 109 0.00 -2.03 14.89
CA THR A 109 0.74 -0.85 14.45
C THR A 109 -0.23 0.28 14.13
N ASP A 110 0.16 1.50 14.44
CA ASP A 110 -0.53 2.71 14.02
C ASP A 110 0.22 3.33 12.85
N VAL A 111 -0.42 3.38 11.68
CA VAL A 111 0.19 3.91 10.45
C VAL A 111 -0.25 5.36 10.27
N ALA A 112 0.64 6.30 10.57
CA ALA A 112 0.43 7.72 10.30
C ALA A 112 0.83 8.05 8.86
N PHE A 113 0.07 8.90 8.18
CA PHE A 113 0.37 9.34 6.81
C PHE A 113 -0.25 10.70 6.52
N ILE A 114 0.22 11.36 5.47
CA ILE A 114 -0.29 12.64 5.01
C ILE A 114 -1.08 12.42 3.71
N VAL A 115 -2.30 12.95 3.68
CA VAL A 115 -3.03 13.19 2.43
C VAL A 115 -2.64 14.56 1.92
N GLU A 116 -2.02 14.60 0.76
CA GLU A 116 -1.59 15.81 0.07
C GLU A 116 -2.78 16.57 -0.54
N LYS A 117 -2.55 17.82 -0.95
CA LYS A 117 -3.59 18.68 -1.56
C LYS A 117 -4.15 18.10 -2.86
N ASP A 118 -3.41 17.24 -3.53
CA ASP A 118 -3.83 16.54 -4.75
C ASP A 118 -4.46 15.16 -4.48
N GLY A 119 -4.63 14.79 -3.21
CA GLY A 119 -5.19 13.50 -2.78
C GLY A 119 -4.20 12.34 -2.74
N SER A 120 -2.93 12.56 -3.08
CA SER A 120 -1.89 11.52 -2.96
C SER A 120 -1.49 11.29 -1.50
N ILE A 121 -0.94 10.10 -1.23
CA ILE A 121 -0.42 9.71 0.09
C ILE A 121 1.09 9.99 0.11
N SER A 122 1.56 10.61 1.17
CA SER A 122 2.99 10.84 1.45
C SER A 122 3.30 10.60 2.92
N ASN A 123 4.60 10.53 3.24
CA ASN A 123 5.10 10.52 4.63
C ASN A 123 4.49 9.42 5.50
N VAL A 124 4.24 8.24 4.93
CA VAL A 124 3.73 7.08 5.65
C VAL A 124 4.75 6.59 6.65
N HIS A 125 4.32 6.42 7.89
CA HIS A 125 5.15 5.95 8.98
C HIS A 125 4.34 5.06 9.94
N ALA A 126 4.77 3.81 10.11
CA ALA A 126 4.13 2.85 10.99
C ALA A 126 4.84 2.75 12.35
N GLN A 127 4.07 2.87 13.43
CA GLN A 127 4.54 2.80 14.81
C GLN A 127 3.92 1.58 15.51
N GLY A 128 4.75 0.57 15.74
CA GLY A 128 4.35 -0.67 16.40
C GLY A 128 5.57 -1.48 16.85
N ASN A 129 5.34 -2.49 17.69
CA ASN A 129 6.44 -3.26 18.30
C ASN A 129 7.11 -4.25 17.33
N ASN A 130 6.50 -4.55 16.19
CA ASN A 130 7.04 -5.48 15.20
C ASN A 130 7.51 -4.74 13.94
N PHE A 131 8.83 -4.69 13.75
CA PHE A 131 9.45 -3.97 12.63
C PHE A 131 8.98 -4.48 11.26
N THR A 132 8.89 -5.80 11.08
CA THR A 132 8.51 -6.41 9.79
C THR A 132 7.03 -6.14 9.48
N PHE A 133 6.16 -6.16 10.49
CA PHE A 133 4.76 -5.78 10.38
C PHE A 133 4.61 -4.30 10.00
N ASN A 134 5.30 -3.41 10.70
CA ASN A 134 5.31 -1.98 10.39
C ASN A 134 5.75 -1.75 8.94
N ARG A 135 6.81 -2.43 8.49
CA ARG A 135 7.33 -2.27 7.14
C ARG A 135 6.33 -2.73 6.07
N GLN A 136 5.68 -3.88 6.27
CA GLN A 136 4.65 -4.36 5.35
C GLN A 136 3.42 -3.43 5.35
N ALA A 137 3.07 -2.84 6.48
CA ALA A 137 1.96 -1.89 6.57
C ALA A 137 2.25 -0.60 5.79
N GLU A 138 3.47 -0.07 5.89
CA GLU A 138 3.90 1.09 5.08
C GLU A 138 3.86 0.76 3.59
N ILE A 139 4.39 -0.39 3.18
CA ILE A 139 4.40 -0.84 1.77
C ILE A 139 2.97 -0.97 1.26
N ALA A 140 2.08 -1.62 2.01
CA ALA A 140 0.69 -1.81 1.62
C ALA A 140 -0.03 -0.47 1.42
N LEU A 141 0.17 0.49 2.32
CA LEU A 141 -0.47 1.81 2.20
C LEU A 141 0.07 2.61 1.00
N TYR A 142 1.37 2.54 0.71
CA TYR A 142 1.93 3.15 -0.50
C TYR A 142 1.52 2.44 -1.80
N SER A 143 1.10 1.18 -1.73
CA SER A 143 0.70 0.38 -2.90
C SER A 143 -0.73 0.65 -3.34
N ILE A 144 -1.48 1.47 -2.59
CA ILE A 144 -2.84 1.86 -2.95
C ILE A 144 -2.82 2.67 -4.24
N SER A 145 -3.74 2.34 -5.13
CA SER A 145 -3.87 3.00 -6.44
C SER A 145 -4.83 4.20 -6.43
N GLU A 146 -5.86 4.15 -5.59
CA GLU A 146 -6.88 5.19 -5.50
C GLU A 146 -6.40 6.42 -4.72
N LYS A 147 -6.86 7.60 -5.14
CA LYS A 147 -6.55 8.87 -4.47
C LYS A 147 -7.62 9.26 -3.47
N PHE A 148 -7.20 9.92 -2.40
CA PHE A 148 -8.12 10.54 -1.45
C PHE A 148 -8.76 11.80 -2.05
N SER A 149 -9.97 12.11 -1.60
CA SER A 149 -10.45 13.49 -1.64
C SER A 149 -9.67 14.32 -0.61
N PRO A 150 -9.05 15.45 -0.99
CA PRO A 150 -8.27 16.26 -0.05
C PRO A 150 -9.17 16.93 0.99
N ALA A 151 -8.57 17.31 2.11
CA ALA A 151 -9.26 18.09 3.12
C ALA A 151 -9.44 19.55 2.69
N ILE A 152 -10.53 20.18 3.12
CA ILE A 152 -10.90 21.56 2.79
C ILE A 152 -11.09 22.37 4.06
N ILE A 153 -10.43 23.54 4.10
CA ILE A 153 -10.59 24.56 5.13
C ILE A 153 -10.81 25.90 4.43
N LYS A 154 -11.93 26.58 4.70
CA LYS A 154 -12.27 27.87 4.10
C LYS A 154 -12.23 27.85 2.57
N GLY A 155 -12.69 26.77 1.95
CA GLY A 155 -12.64 26.56 0.50
C GLY A 155 -11.26 26.24 -0.09
N GLU A 156 -10.18 26.19 0.71
CA GLU A 156 -8.84 25.82 0.25
C GLU A 156 -8.50 24.37 0.56
N THR A 157 -7.88 23.67 -0.40
CA THR A 157 -7.35 22.31 -0.19
C THR A 157 -6.10 22.36 0.67
N VAL A 158 -6.10 21.59 1.75
CA VAL A 158 -5.01 21.53 2.73
C VAL A 158 -4.51 20.11 2.91
N ARG A 159 -3.26 19.97 3.39
CA ARG A 159 -2.73 18.68 3.83
C ARG A 159 -3.48 18.21 5.07
N HIS A 160 -3.72 16.91 5.16
CA HIS A 160 -4.39 16.31 6.31
C HIS A 160 -3.65 15.07 6.76
N GLN A 161 -3.17 15.08 8.00
CA GLN A 161 -2.54 13.93 8.61
C GLN A 161 -3.61 12.99 9.17
N LEU A 162 -3.53 11.72 8.81
CA LEU A 162 -4.44 10.66 9.23
C LEU A 162 -3.64 9.52 9.87
N THR A 163 -4.33 8.73 10.69
CA THR A 163 -3.76 7.51 11.29
C THR A 163 -4.69 6.34 11.01
N LEU A 164 -4.12 5.25 10.50
CA LEU A 164 -4.79 3.98 10.26
C LEU A 164 -4.27 2.92 11.24
N PRO A 165 -5.03 2.57 12.28
CA PRO A 165 -4.67 1.47 13.17
C PRO A 165 -4.86 0.13 12.46
N LEU A 166 -3.84 -0.72 12.50
CA LEU A 166 -3.86 -2.07 11.94
C LEU A 166 -3.55 -3.11 13.01
N THR A 167 -4.21 -4.26 12.91
CA THR A 167 -3.99 -5.42 13.77
C THR A 167 -3.91 -6.65 12.88
N LEU A 168 -2.87 -7.45 13.05
CA LEU A 168 -2.73 -8.76 12.46
C LEU A 168 -2.85 -9.80 13.58
N THR A 169 -3.75 -10.75 13.40
CA THR A 169 -3.90 -11.93 14.26
C THR A 169 -3.55 -13.15 13.44
N ILE A 170 -2.60 -13.94 13.92
CA ILE A 170 -2.22 -15.20 13.30
C ILE A 170 -3.16 -16.28 13.85
N GLU A 171 -3.90 -16.92 12.95
CA GLU A 171 -4.69 -18.10 13.29
C GLU A 171 -3.78 -19.33 13.37
N ASP A 172 -4.12 -20.26 14.26
CA ASP A 172 -3.36 -21.49 14.52
C ASP A 172 -3.51 -22.51 13.39
#